data_AF-A0A074MVP4-F1
#
_entry.id   AF-A0A074MVP4-F1
#
_cell.length_a   1.000
_cell.length_b   1.000
_cell.length_c   1.000
_cell.angle_alpha   90.00
_cell.angle_beta   90.00
_cell.angle_gamma   90.00
#
_symmetry.space_group_name_H-M   'P 1'
#
loop_
_entity.id
_entity.type
_entity.pdbx_description
1 polymer ?
#
loop_
_entity_poly.entity_id
_entity_poly.type
_entity_poly.pdbx_seq_one_letter_code
_entity_poly.pdbx_strand_id
1 'polypeptide(L)' 'MIHHIDRGSQYVSIRYTERLAEAGIEPSVGSVGDSYDNALAETINGLYKADVIHRRGPWRSFKAVEYATLE' A
#
# COMPACT_ATOMS: atom_id res chain seq x y z
N MET A 1 4.82 13.26 -11.51
CA MET A 1 5.02 12.03 -10.70
C MET A 1 4.02 11.00 -11.20
N ILE A 2 4.43 9.74 -11.38
CA ILE A 2 3.51 8.63 -11.71
C ILE A 2 3.30 7.83 -10.42
N HIS A 3 2.05 7.59 -10.05
CA HIS A 3 1.70 6.78 -8.89
C HIS A 3 1.10 5.45 -9.36
N HIS A 4 1.87 4.37 -9.22
CA HIS A 4 1.41 3.02 -9.56
C HIS A 4 0.71 2.39 -8.36
N ILE A 5 -0.52 1.91 -8.57
CA ILE A 5 -1.40 1.35 -7.53
C ILE A 5 -2.13 0.12 -8.05
N ASP A 6 -2.50 -0.76 -7.12
CA ASP A 6 -3.36 -1.89 -7.44
C ASP A 6 -4.75 -1.42 -7.94
N ARG A 7 -5.45 -2.29 -8.67
CA ARG A 7 -6.73 -1.99 -9.32
C ARG A 7 -7.95 -2.16 -8.39
N GLY A 8 -7.76 -1.95 -7.09
CA GLY A 8 -8.84 -1.98 -6.11
C GLY A 8 -9.93 -0.95 -6.43
N SER A 9 -11.20 -1.26 -6.10
CA SER A 9 -12.36 -0.39 -6.39
C SER A 9 -12.23 1.03 -5.85
N GLN A 10 -11.47 1.20 -4.76
CA GLN A 10 -11.22 2.51 -4.16
C GLN A 10 -10.28 3.37 -5.00
N TYR A 11 -9.29 2.74 -5.65
CA TYR A 11 -8.25 3.38 -6.45
C TYR A 11 -8.72 3.75 -7.87
N VAL A 12 -9.81 3.13 -8.33
CA VAL A 12 -10.47 3.47 -9.61
C VAL A 12 -11.70 4.37 -9.41
N SER A 13 -11.98 4.83 -8.19
CA SER A 13 -13.13 5.68 -7.90
C SER A 13 -12.91 7.11 -8.42
N ILE A 14 -14.00 7.74 -8.88
CA ILE A 14 -13.99 9.11 -9.42
C ILE A 14 -13.34 10.10 -8.44
N ARG A 15 -13.75 10.05 -7.17
CA ARG A 15 -13.24 10.94 -6.12
C ARG A 15 -11.73 10.83 -5.94
N TYR A 16 -11.19 9.61 -6.03
CA TYR A 16 -9.76 9.38 -5.88
C TYR A 16 -8.98 9.91 -7.10
N THR A 17 -9.46 9.64 -8.32
CA THR A 17 -8.82 10.12 -9.55
C THR A 17 -8.89 11.64 -9.70
N GLU A 18 -9.98 12.27 -9.27
CA GLU A 18 -10.11 13.74 -9.22
C GLU A 18 -9.05 14.35 -8.28
N ARG A 19 -8.86 13.75 -7.11
CA ARG A 19 -7.86 14.22 -6.14
C ARG A 19 -6.42 14.10 -6.67
N LEU A 20 -6.12 13.03 -7.41
CA LEU A 20 -4.82 12.88 -8.06
C LEU A 20 -4.60 13.92 -9.16
N ALA A 21 -5.63 14.21 -9.95
CA ALA A 21 -5.58 15.25 -10.97
C ALA A 21 -5.34 16.65 -10.35
N GLU A 22 -6.04 16.99 -9.27
CA GLU A 22 -5.82 18.23 -8.50
C GLU A 22 -4.38 18.37 -7.98
N ALA A 23 -3.76 17.25 -7.63
CA ALA A 23 -2.37 17.20 -7.15
C ALA A 23 -1.33 17.12 -8.28
N GLY A 24 -1.74 17.06 -9.55
CA GLY A 24 -0.85 16.90 -10.71
C GLY A 24 -0.14 15.55 -10.75
N ILE A 25 -0.78 14.50 -10.23
CA ILE A 25 -0.25 13.13 -10.17
C ILE A 25 -0.96 12.29 -11.22
N GLU A 26 -0.19 11.62 -12.08
CA GLU A 26 -0.74 10.68 -13.06
C GLU A 26 -0.91 9.29 -12.42
N PRO A 27 -2.13 8.75 -12.33
CA PRO A 27 -2.35 7.38 -11.88
C PRO A 27 -1.91 6.36 -12.93
N SER A 28 -1.26 5.29 -12.47
CA SER A 28 -1.08 4.05 -13.23
C SER A 28 -1.70 2.92 -12.41
N VAL A 29 -2.62 2.16 -12.99
CA VAL A 29 -3.27 1.03 -12.31
C VAL A 29 -2.86 -0.28 -12.95
N GLY A 30 -2.78 -1.33 -12.12
CA GLY A 30 -2.51 -2.69 -12.58
C GLY A 30 -3.49 -3.19 -13.65
N SER A 31 -3.00 -4.13 -14.46
CA SER A 31 -3.74 -4.85 -15.49
C SER A 31 -4.82 -5.74 -14.87
N VAL A 32 -5.88 -6.02 -15.62
CA VAL A 32 -6.99 -6.83 -15.11
C VAL A 32 -6.55 -8.29 -14.96
N GLY A 33 -6.67 -8.83 -13.74
CA GLY A 33 -6.38 -10.23 -13.45
C GLY A 33 -4.88 -10.56 -13.39
N ASP A 34 -4.01 -9.56 -13.34
CA ASP A 34 -2.57 -9.73 -13.22
C ASP A 34 -2.09 -9.28 -11.84
N SER A 35 -1.67 -10.25 -11.00
CA SER A 35 -1.13 -9.96 -9.68
C SER A 35 0.33 -9.52 -9.70
N TYR A 36 1.06 -9.69 -10.82
CA TYR A 36 2.47 -9.30 -10.91
C TYR A 36 2.67 -7.80 -10.75
N ASP A 37 1.72 -6.99 -11.24
CA ASP A 37 1.76 -5.53 -11.13
C ASP A 37 1.80 -5.06 -9.66
N ASN A 38 1.19 -5.82 -8.73
CA ASN A 38 1.18 -5.50 -7.30
C ASN A 38 2.18 -6.34 -6.48
N ALA A 39 2.80 -7.36 -7.07
CA ALA A 39 3.60 -8.36 -6.34
C ALA A 39 4.76 -7.75 -5.55
N LEU A 40 5.39 -6.68 -6.06
CA LEU A 40 6.46 -5.98 -5.35
C LEU A 40 5.93 -5.33 -4.06
N ALA A 41 4.82 -4.61 -4.12
CA ALA A 41 4.21 -3.97 -2.96
C ALA A 41 3.74 -5.02 -1.93
N GLU A 42 3.15 -6.13 -2.40
CA GLU A 42 2.74 -7.23 -1.53
C GLU A 42 3.93 -7.94 -0.87
N THR A 43 5.07 -8.06 -1.56
CA THR A 43 6.29 -8.64 -0.99
C THR A 43 6.79 -7.80 0.18
N ILE A 44 6.84 -6.47 0.03
CA ILE A 44 7.24 -5.56 1.12
C ILE A 44 6.26 -5.64 2.29
N ASN A 45 4.95 -5.64 2.03
CA ASN A 45 3.93 -5.80 3.08
C ASN A 45 4.05 -7.17 3.78
N GLY A 46 4.37 -8.22 3.05
CA GLY A 46 4.61 -9.56 3.59
C GLY A 46 5.80 -9.60 4.53
N LEU A 47 6.93 -9.02 4.12
CA LEU A 47 8.13 -8.89 4.96
C LEU A 47 7.86 -8.09 6.22
N TYR A 48 7.19 -6.94 6.09
CA TYR A 48 6.80 -6.12 7.24
C TYR A 48 5.95 -6.90 8.24
N LYS A 49 4.93 -7.64 7.77
CA LYS A 49 4.10 -8.48 8.63
C LYS A 49 4.92 -9.59 9.30
N ALA A 50 5.82 -10.25 8.57
CA ALA A 50 6.66 -11.31 9.12
C ALA A 50 7.56 -10.79 10.25
N ASP A 51 8.31 -9.71 10.00
CA ASP A 51 9.35 -9.25 10.90
C ASP A 51 8.83 -8.34 12.01
N VAL A 52 7.95 -7.39 11.70
CA VAL A 52 7.47 -6.41 12.69
C VAL A 52 6.24 -6.96 13.41
N ILE A 53 5.25 -7.48 12.67
CA ILE A 53 3.98 -7.86 13.29
C ILE A 53 4.09 -9.22 14.01
N HIS A 54 4.57 -10.25 13.34
CA HIS A 54 4.57 -11.61 13.88
C HIS A 54 5.78 -11.90 14.77
N ARG A 55 6.99 -11.52 14.35
CA ARG A 55 8.22 -11.85 15.09
C ARG A 55 8.44 -10.98 16.34
N ARG A 56 8.14 -9.68 16.27
CA ARG A 56 8.32 -8.74 17.41
C ARG A 56 7.06 -8.57 18.27
N GLY A 57 5.91 -9.06 17.81
CA GLY A 57 4.66 -9.05 18.59
C GLY A 57 4.64 -10.08 19.73
N PRO A 58 3.51 -10.23 20.47
CA PRO A 58 2.23 -9.54 20.27
C PRO A 58 2.22 -8.09 20.78
N TRP A 59 1.48 -7.24 20.09
CA TRP A 59 1.41 -5.80 20.36
C TRP A 59 0.18 -5.42 21.19
N ARG A 60 0.33 -4.48 22.12
CA ARG A 60 -0.77 -4.01 23.00
C ARG A 60 -1.49 -2.76 22.48
N SER A 61 -0.92 -2.07 21.49
CA SER A 61 -1.50 -0.86 20.89
C SER A 61 -0.88 -0.58 19.52
N PHE A 62 -1.60 0.19 18.69
CA PHE A 62 -1.07 0.66 17.40
C PHE A 62 0.18 1.51 17.56
N LYS A 63 0.24 2.36 18.60
CA LYS A 63 1.40 3.21 18.89
C LYS A 63 2.69 2.41 19.09
N ALA A 64 2.61 1.22 19.69
CA ALA A 64 3.77 0.36 19.85
C ALA A 64 4.28 -0.18 18.50
N VAL A 65 3.37 -0.52 17.59
CA VAL A 65 3.71 -0.94 16.21
C VAL A 65 4.29 0.24 15.42
N GLU A 66 3.73 1.45 15.56
CA GLU A 66 4.25 2.66 14.93
C GLU A 66 5.71 2.92 15.35
N TYR A 67 6.01 2.87 16.66
CA TYR A 67 7.39 3.01 17.12
C TYR A 67 8.31 1.94 16.56
N ALA A 68 7.90 0.66 16.58
CA ALA A 68 8.70 -0.43 16.03
C ALA A 68 8.91 -0.36 14.51
N THR A 69 8.08 0.41 13.80
CA THR A 69 8.22 0.68 12.36
C THR A 69 9.23 1.79 12.08
N LEU A 70 9.50 2.65 13.06
CA LEU A 70 10.43 3.78 12.96
C LEU A 70 11.87 3.43 13.40
N GLU A 71 12.09 2.23 13.96
CA GLU A 71 13.41 1.68 14.31
C GLU A 71 14.15 1.11 13.08
#